data_AF-T1GUB6-F1
#
_entry.id   AF-T1GUB6-F1
#
_cell.length_a   1.000
_cell.length_b   1.000
_cell.length_c   1.000
_cell.angle_alpha   90.00
_cell.angle_beta   90.00
_cell.angle_gamma   90.00
#
_symmetry.space_group_name_H-M   'P 1'
#
loop_
_entity.id
_entity.type
_entity.pdbx_description
1 polymer ?
#
loop_
_entity_poly.entity_id
_entity_poly.type
_entity_poly.pdbx_seq_one_letter_code
_entity_poly.pdbx_strand_id
1 'polypeptide(L)'
;IKYKLFLLIFATYSVFVNCENACPGHESLLVGPGVCVWRCKGELGHCGYNGTCSATGECQCEAGYQQTSNKLLCMPRCLVGCINSDKIRCSAKRYCDCGPTEKFYPYGNKCVPRDNFDLCKGFCKSGGLCDGDENGPFCQCKEGWKNTDASRTECEPDCSQQNNCGVNGYCYLPGMCSCKEGFKYDPTIAENDCVPIDTSTESTSTTEESTSTESSTT
;
A
#
# COMPACT_ATOMS: atom_id res chain seq x y z
N ILE A 1 -8.28 -77.99 -39.14
CA ILE A 1 -8.93 -76.67 -39.33
C ILE A 1 -9.28 -76.11 -37.95
N LYS A 2 -8.59 -75.03 -37.58
CA LYS A 2 -8.91 -73.94 -36.62
C LYS A 2 -9.25 -74.24 -35.15
N TYR A 3 -8.29 -73.84 -34.31
CA TYR A 3 -8.46 -73.23 -32.98
C TYR A 3 -9.69 -72.30 -32.87
N LYS A 4 -10.39 -72.32 -31.73
CA LYS A 4 -10.86 -71.08 -31.09
C LYS A 4 -11.06 -71.26 -29.58
N LEU A 5 -10.05 -70.76 -28.88
CA LEU A 5 -10.03 -70.32 -27.48
C LEU A 5 -11.22 -69.37 -27.22
N PHE A 6 -12.08 -69.67 -26.25
CA PHE A 6 -13.01 -68.70 -25.68
C PHE A 6 -12.65 -68.49 -24.21
N LEU A 7 -11.82 -67.47 -24.00
CA LEU A 7 -11.54 -66.88 -22.69
C LEU A 7 -12.85 -66.34 -22.10
N LEU A 8 -13.29 -66.92 -20.99
CA LEU A 8 -14.29 -66.31 -20.12
C LEU A 8 -13.62 -65.16 -19.38
N ILE A 9 -13.87 -63.95 -19.87
CA ILE A 9 -13.38 -62.69 -19.28
C ILE A 9 -14.13 -62.47 -17.97
N PHE A 10 -13.38 -62.42 -16.86
CA PHE A 10 -13.86 -61.92 -15.58
C PHE A 10 -14.30 -60.47 -15.76
N ALA A 11 -15.61 -60.21 -15.68
CA ALA A 11 -16.14 -58.85 -15.61
C ALA A 11 -15.73 -58.23 -14.27
N THR A 12 -14.60 -57.52 -14.25
CA THR A 12 -14.25 -56.58 -13.19
C THR A 12 -15.32 -55.48 -13.19
N TYR A 13 -16.20 -55.49 -12.19
CA TYR A 13 -17.07 -54.35 -11.90
C TYR A 13 -16.21 -53.16 -11.51
N SER A 14 -15.79 -52.36 -12.48
CA SER A 14 -15.33 -51.01 -12.23
C SER A 14 -16.55 -50.21 -11.80
N VAL A 15 -16.66 -49.89 -10.51
CA VAL A 15 -17.64 -48.92 -10.02
C VAL A 15 -17.25 -47.58 -10.64
N PHE A 16 -17.89 -47.22 -11.76
CA PHE A 16 -17.79 -45.88 -12.31
C PHE A 16 -18.47 -44.93 -11.33
N VAL A 17 -17.68 -44.18 -10.57
CA VAL A 17 -18.20 -43.09 -9.74
C VAL A 17 -18.69 -42.01 -10.70
N ASN A 18 -20.01 -41.88 -10.84
CA ASN A 18 -20.63 -40.85 -11.64
C ASN A 18 -20.94 -39.64 -10.74
N CYS A 19 -20.25 -38.52 -10.99
CA CYS A 19 -20.35 -37.31 -10.18
C CYS A 19 -21.66 -36.52 -10.38
N GLU A 20 -22.56 -36.98 -11.26
CA GLU A 20 -23.88 -36.39 -11.55
C GLU A 20 -24.72 -36.06 -10.30
N ASN A 21 -24.59 -36.85 -9.23
CA ASN A 21 -25.33 -36.65 -7.98
C ASN A 21 -24.54 -35.89 -6.89
N ALA A 22 -23.24 -35.70 -7.08
CA ALA A 22 -22.40 -35.02 -6.09
C ALA A 22 -22.58 -33.49 -6.14
N CYS A 23 -22.92 -32.95 -7.31
CA CYS A 23 -23.10 -31.51 -7.54
C CYS A 23 -24.34 -31.24 -8.42
N PRO A 24 -25.55 -31.20 -7.84
CA PRO A 24 -26.78 -31.00 -8.61
C PRO A 24 -26.77 -29.66 -9.36
N GLY A 25 -26.97 -29.69 -10.67
CA GLY A 25 -27.11 -28.48 -11.50
C GLY A 25 -25.81 -27.85 -12.00
N HIS A 26 -24.65 -28.48 -11.78
CA HIS A 26 -23.35 -27.96 -12.21
C HIS A 26 -22.43 -29.05 -12.75
N GLU A 27 -21.43 -28.65 -13.54
CA GLU A 27 -20.42 -29.57 -14.08
C GLU A 27 -19.42 -29.96 -12.96
N SER A 28 -19.26 -31.26 -12.75
CA SER A 28 -18.39 -31.83 -11.70
C SER A 28 -17.15 -32.51 -12.31
N LEU A 29 -16.00 -32.35 -11.66
CA LEU A 29 -14.71 -32.94 -12.05
C LEU A 29 -14.31 -34.05 -11.05
N LEU A 30 -13.91 -35.21 -11.56
CA LEU A 30 -13.34 -36.30 -10.76
C LEU A 30 -11.83 -36.08 -10.61
N VAL A 31 -11.38 -35.77 -9.39
CA VAL A 31 -9.95 -35.50 -9.08
C VAL A 31 -9.25 -36.66 -8.36
N GLY A 32 -9.97 -37.74 -8.05
CA GLY A 32 -9.46 -38.94 -7.41
C GLY A 32 -10.56 -40.00 -7.24
N PRO A 33 -10.26 -41.17 -6.66
CA PRO A 33 -11.24 -42.23 -6.46
C PRO A 33 -12.37 -41.75 -5.53
N GLY A 34 -13.56 -41.49 -6.07
CA GLY A 34 -14.70 -41.03 -5.29
C GLY A 34 -14.72 -39.55 -4.93
N VAL A 35 -13.75 -38.74 -5.37
CA VAL A 35 -13.67 -37.31 -5.04
C VAL A 35 -14.17 -36.48 -6.21
N CYS A 36 -15.38 -35.94 -6.07
CA CYS A 36 -16.02 -35.05 -7.02
C CYS A 36 -15.92 -33.60 -6.51
N VAL A 37 -15.46 -32.68 -7.36
CA VAL A 37 -15.40 -31.23 -7.07
C VAL A 37 -16.11 -30.43 -8.15
N TRP A 38 -16.56 -29.22 -7.84
CA TRP A 38 -17.13 -28.30 -8.82
C TRP A 38 -16.07 -27.92 -9.87
N ARG A 39 -16.45 -27.94 -11.15
CA ARG A 39 -15.58 -27.42 -12.22
C ARG A 39 -15.55 -25.89 -12.16
N CYS A 40 -14.38 -25.29 -11.90
CA CYS A 40 -14.23 -23.83 -11.84
C CYS A 40 -14.42 -23.22 -13.25
N LYS A 41 -15.00 -22.01 -13.32
CA LYS A 41 -15.07 -21.21 -14.55
C LYS A 41 -13.65 -20.79 -14.97
N GLY A 42 -13.18 -21.32 -16.09
CA GLY A 42 -11.84 -21.07 -16.61
C GLY A 42 -11.32 -22.24 -17.44
N GLU A 43 -10.35 -22.00 -18.33
CA GLU A 43 -9.81 -23.04 -19.21
C GLU A 43 -9.20 -24.22 -18.45
N LEU A 44 -8.66 -23.98 -17.25
CA LEU A 44 -8.06 -25.01 -16.40
C LEU A 44 -9.10 -25.85 -15.63
N GLY A 45 -10.33 -25.37 -15.44
CA GLY A 45 -11.39 -26.10 -14.73
C GLY A 45 -11.17 -26.30 -13.21
N HIS A 46 -10.08 -25.79 -12.63
CA HIS A 46 -9.78 -25.86 -11.21
C HIS A 46 -9.14 -24.55 -10.71
N CYS A 47 -9.13 -24.35 -9.39
CA CYS A 47 -8.81 -23.07 -8.73
C CYS A 47 -7.37 -23.03 -8.14
N GLY A 48 -6.53 -24.01 -8.52
CA GLY A 48 -5.21 -24.27 -7.92
C GLY A 48 -5.27 -24.88 -6.49
N TYR A 49 -4.12 -25.06 -5.84
CA TYR A 49 -4.03 -25.63 -4.48
C TYR A 49 -4.41 -24.64 -3.36
N ASN A 50 -4.51 -23.35 -3.67
CA ASN A 50 -4.68 -22.25 -2.71
C ASN A 50 -6.07 -21.59 -2.78
N GLY A 51 -7.04 -22.30 -3.35
CA GLY A 51 -8.38 -21.81 -3.57
C GLY A 51 -9.37 -22.95 -3.72
N THR A 52 -10.61 -22.69 -3.30
CA THR A 52 -11.72 -23.63 -3.42
C THR A 52 -12.69 -23.15 -4.50
N CYS A 53 -13.36 -24.10 -5.17
CA CYS A 53 -14.40 -23.76 -6.13
C CYS A 53 -15.73 -23.60 -5.40
N SER A 54 -16.38 -22.45 -5.55
CA SER A 54 -17.74 -22.25 -5.05
C SER A 54 -18.76 -22.98 -5.94
N ALA A 55 -19.98 -23.16 -5.43
CA ALA A 55 -21.09 -23.71 -6.22
C ALA A 55 -21.39 -22.89 -7.49
N THR A 56 -21.08 -21.58 -7.50
CA THR A 56 -21.28 -20.70 -8.68
C THR A 56 -20.18 -20.84 -9.74
N GLY A 57 -19.20 -21.74 -9.51
CA GLY A 57 -18.05 -21.96 -10.38
C GLY A 57 -16.96 -20.89 -10.24
N GLU A 58 -16.99 -20.07 -9.18
CA GLU A 58 -16.01 -19.01 -8.95
C GLU A 58 -14.93 -19.49 -7.96
N CYS A 59 -13.66 -19.12 -8.19
CA CYS A 59 -12.60 -19.45 -7.25
C CYS A 59 -12.67 -18.56 -6.01
N GLN A 60 -12.78 -19.17 -4.85
CA GLN A 60 -12.64 -18.52 -3.57
C GLN A 60 -11.23 -18.81 -3.01
N CYS A 61 -10.36 -17.80 -3.09
CA CYS A 61 -9.00 -17.93 -2.61
C CYS A 61 -8.93 -17.92 -1.08
N GLU A 62 -8.04 -18.72 -0.53
CA GLU A 62 -7.78 -18.72 0.90
C GLU A 62 -7.21 -17.38 1.39
N ALA A 63 -7.30 -17.14 2.70
CA ALA A 63 -6.75 -15.93 3.31
C ALA A 63 -5.27 -15.73 2.94
N GLY A 64 -4.94 -14.56 2.40
CA GLY A 64 -3.59 -14.24 1.93
C GLY A 64 -3.28 -14.74 0.52
N TYR A 65 -4.26 -15.23 -0.24
CA TYR A 65 -4.19 -15.41 -1.69
C TYR A 65 -5.19 -14.49 -2.40
N GLN A 66 -4.95 -14.22 -3.67
CA GLN A 66 -5.79 -13.40 -4.53
C GLN A 66 -5.91 -14.05 -5.91
N GLN A 67 -7.07 -13.88 -6.55
CA GLN A 67 -7.26 -14.36 -7.92
C GLN A 67 -6.33 -13.62 -8.88
N THR A 68 -5.78 -14.35 -9.83
CA THR A 68 -5.09 -13.78 -10.98
C THR A 68 -6.05 -12.99 -11.87
N SER A 69 -5.52 -12.14 -12.75
CA SER A 69 -6.32 -11.33 -13.68
C SER A 69 -7.23 -12.17 -14.60
N ASN A 70 -6.77 -13.35 -14.98
CA ASN A 70 -7.55 -14.34 -15.74
C ASN A 70 -8.51 -15.17 -14.87
N LYS A 71 -8.56 -14.92 -13.55
CA LYS A 71 -9.38 -15.63 -12.54
C LYS A 71 -9.17 -17.14 -12.49
N LEU A 72 -8.09 -17.64 -13.10
CA LEU A 72 -7.83 -19.08 -13.22
C LEU A 72 -7.13 -19.66 -11.98
N LEU A 73 -6.41 -18.83 -11.21
CA LEU A 73 -5.53 -19.30 -10.14
C LEU A 73 -5.59 -18.38 -8.93
N CYS A 74 -5.40 -18.97 -7.74
CA CYS A 74 -5.14 -18.24 -6.51
C CYS A 74 -3.63 -18.09 -6.29
N MET A 75 -3.12 -16.88 -6.50
CA MET A 75 -1.72 -16.51 -6.27
C MET A 75 -1.56 -15.83 -4.91
N PRO A 76 -0.41 -15.98 -4.23
CA PRO A 76 -0.22 -15.36 -2.93
C PRO A 76 -0.40 -13.84 -3.02
N ARG A 77 -1.07 -13.26 -2.03
CA ARG A 77 -1.09 -11.82 -1.82
C ARG A 77 0.26 -11.44 -1.21
N CYS A 78 1.06 -10.77 -2.01
CA CYS A 78 2.42 -10.36 -1.71
C CYS A 78 2.44 -9.21 -0.71
N LEU A 79 3.64 -8.82 -0.27
CA LEU A 79 3.82 -7.59 0.49
C LEU A 79 3.34 -6.39 -0.34
N VAL A 80 2.79 -5.36 0.30
CA VAL A 80 2.35 -4.14 -0.39
C VAL A 80 3.52 -3.51 -1.16
N GLY A 81 3.26 -3.02 -2.38
CA GLY A 81 4.29 -2.44 -3.25
C GLY A 81 5.16 -3.47 -4.00
N CYS A 82 5.01 -4.76 -3.71
CA CYS A 82 5.74 -5.81 -4.39
C CYS A 82 5.14 -6.15 -5.74
N ILE A 83 5.85 -5.72 -6.78
CA ILE A 83 5.49 -5.94 -8.17
C ILE A 83 6.59 -6.80 -8.79
N ASN A 84 6.18 -7.94 -9.35
CA ASN A 84 7.10 -8.85 -10.02
C ASN A 84 7.92 -8.10 -11.07
N SER A 85 9.24 -8.29 -11.04
CA SER A 85 10.21 -7.74 -11.99
C SER A 85 11.36 -8.74 -12.13
N ASP A 86 12.37 -8.42 -12.94
CA ASP A 86 13.50 -9.34 -13.18
C ASP A 86 14.23 -9.77 -11.89
N LYS A 87 14.20 -8.94 -10.83
CA LYS A 87 14.86 -9.21 -9.55
C LYS A 87 13.92 -9.49 -8.38
N ILE A 88 12.62 -9.28 -8.55
CA ILE A 88 11.64 -9.33 -7.46
C ILE A 88 10.57 -10.31 -7.84
N ARG A 89 10.38 -11.32 -7.01
CA ARG A 89 9.34 -12.31 -7.22
C ARG A 89 8.47 -12.47 -5.97
N CYS A 90 7.17 -12.40 -6.16
CA CYS A 90 6.25 -12.82 -5.13
C CYS A 90 6.23 -14.35 -5.04
N SER A 91 6.95 -14.88 -4.05
CA SER A 91 7.13 -16.32 -3.87
C SER A 91 6.23 -16.91 -2.79
N ALA A 92 5.74 -16.10 -1.84
CA ALA A 92 4.83 -16.56 -0.78
C ALA A 92 3.93 -15.41 -0.26
N LYS A 93 2.98 -15.74 0.62
CA LYS A 93 2.10 -14.76 1.28
C LYS A 93 2.95 -13.72 1.99
N ARG A 94 2.66 -12.43 1.75
CA ARG A 94 3.37 -11.29 2.34
C ARG A 94 4.90 -11.35 2.20
N TYR A 95 5.41 -12.10 1.22
CA TYR A 95 6.84 -12.30 1.03
C TYR A 95 7.24 -12.01 -0.41
N CYS A 96 8.28 -11.19 -0.54
CA CYS A 96 8.86 -10.83 -1.82
C CYS A 96 10.32 -11.20 -1.83
N ASP A 97 10.62 -12.11 -2.76
CA ASP A 97 11.90 -12.72 -2.93
C ASP A 97 12.81 -11.78 -3.71
N CYS A 98 13.91 -11.42 -3.04
CA CYS A 98 15.02 -10.63 -3.57
C CYS A 98 16.32 -11.46 -3.58
N GLY A 99 16.21 -12.78 -3.40
CA GLY A 99 17.36 -13.64 -3.22
C GLY A 99 17.99 -13.56 -1.83
N PRO A 100 19.19 -14.14 -1.64
CA PRO A 100 19.75 -14.42 -0.32
C PRO A 100 20.33 -13.20 0.41
N THR A 101 20.91 -12.26 -0.33
CA THR A 101 21.71 -11.14 0.22
C THR A 101 20.93 -9.84 0.36
N GLU A 102 19.76 -9.75 -0.26
CA GLU A 102 18.96 -8.53 -0.33
C GLU A 102 17.63 -8.72 0.39
N LYS A 103 17.02 -7.60 0.76
CA LYS A 103 15.66 -7.55 1.29
C LYS A 103 14.81 -6.68 0.38
N PHE A 104 13.54 -7.07 0.21
CA PHE A 104 12.58 -6.30 -0.56
C PHE A 104 12.22 -5.01 0.16
N TYR A 105 12.46 -3.88 -0.50
CA TYR A 105 12.11 -2.55 -0.05
C TYR A 105 10.82 -2.10 -0.76
N PRO A 106 9.68 -1.99 -0.04
CA PRO A 106 8.37 -1.71 -0.62
C PRO A 106 8.32 -0.41 -1.43
N TYR A 107 9.05 0.61 -0.97
CA TYR A 107 8.99 1.96 -1.52
C TYR A 107 9.94 2.11 -2.70
N GLY A 108 9.39 2.04 -3.90
CA GLY A 108 10.15 2.02 -5.14
C GLY A 108 10.41 0.61 -5.68
N ASN A 109 9.77 -0.42 -5.10
CA ASN A 109 9.75 -1.79 -5.62
C ASN A 109 11.16 -2.27 -6.00
N LYS A 110 12.07 -2.31 -5.03
CA LYS A 110 13.49 -2.63 -5.26
C LYS A 110 14.03 -3.57 -4.19
N CYS A 111 15.04 -4.34 -4.54
CA CYS A 111 15.84 -5.09 -3.59
C CYS A 111 16.99 -4.20 -3.10
N VAL A 112 17.23 -4.19 -1.79
CA VAL A 112 18.38 -3.48 -1.20
C VAL A 112 19.21 -4.44 -0.35
N PRO A 113 20.53 -4.25 -0.25
CA PRO A 113 21.37 -5.08 0.61
C PRO A 113 20.84 -5.10 2.03
N ARG A 114 20.87 -6.27 2.68
CA ARG A 114 20.33 -6.47 4.03
C ARG A 114 20.89 -5.48 5.05
N ASP A 115 22.17 -5.15 4.95
CA ASP A 115 22.87 -4.25 5.88
C ASP A 115 22.50 -2.77 5.67
N ASN A 116 21.90 -2.44 4.52
CA ASN A 116 21.35 -1.13 4.19
C ASN A 116 19.82 -1.12 4.18
N PHE A 117 19.19 -2.14 4.76
CA PHE A 117 17.75 -2.23 4.88
C PHE A 117 17.27 -1.39 6.07
N ASP A 118 17.03 -0.11 5.81
CA ASP A 118 16.40 0.81 6.75
C ASP A 118 15.05 1.24 6.19
N LEU A 119 13.97 0.66 6.74
CA LEU A 119 12.59 1.02 6.39
C LEU A 119 12.26 2.47 6.73
N CYS A 120 12.99 3.07 7.67
CA CYS A 120 12.76 4.42 8.17
C CYS A 120 13.58 5.49 7.46
N LYS A 121 14.52 5.09 6.60
CA LYS A 121 15.38 6.04 5.88
C LYS A 121 14.57 6.89 4.91
N GLY A 122 14.37 8.15 5.27
CA GLY A 122 13.59 9.11 4.47
C GLY A 122 12.09 9.15 4.82
N PHE A 123 11.66 8.45 5.87
CA PHE A 123 10.29 8.46 6.40
C PHE A 123 10.20 9.26 7.70
N CYS A 124 8.97 9.68 8.06
CA CYS A 124 8.71 10.49 9.25
C CYS A 124 9.53 11.80 9.28
N LYS A 125 9.44 12.59 8.20
CA LYS A 125 10.01 13.94 8.18
C LYS A 125 9.41 14.74 9.34
N SER A 126 10.25 15.14 10.29
CA SER A 126 9.96 16.01 11.44
C SER A 126 8.76 15.61 12.32
N GLY A 127 8.95 15.59 13.64
CA GLY A 127 7.82 15.45 14.57
C GLY A 127 7.26 14.05 14.79
N GLY A 128 7.91 12.99 14.27
CA GLY A 128 7.55 11.60 14.55
C GLY A 128 8.74 10.70 14.82
N LEU A 129 8.52 9.60 15.53
CA LEU A 129 9.44 8.47 15.59
C LEU A 129 9.02 7.47 14.53
N CYS A 130 9.94 7.06 13.66
CA CYS A 130 9.66 5.97 12.75
C CYS A 130 9.77 4.63 13.47
N ASP A 131 8.73 3.82 13.31
CA ASP A 131 8.70 2.43 13.71
C ASP A 131 8.34 1.60 12.48
N GLY A 132 9.01 0.47 12.27
CA GLY A 132 8.89 -0.29 11.02
C GLY A 132 8.71 -1.76 11.30
N ASP A 133 7.63 -2.35 10.79
CA ASP A 133 7.32 -3.76 10.94
C ASP A 133 7.13 -4.46 9.58
N GLU A 134 6.57 -5.68 9.62
CA GLU A 134 6.21 -6.46 8.44
C GLU A 134 5.09 -5.85 7.58
N ASN A 135 4.35 -4.86 8.10
CA ASN A 135 3.31 -4.12 7.38
C ASN A 135 3.85 -2.82 6.76
N GLY A 136 5.01 -2.35 7.20
CA GLY A 136 5.73 -1.21 6.64
C GLY A 136 6.25 -0.23 7.72
N PRO A 137 7.01 0.81 7.33
CA PRO A 137 7.31 1.94 8.20
C PRO A 137 6.03 2.71 8.48
N PHE A 138 5.80 2.99 9.76
CA PHE A 138 4.76 3.88 10.23
C PHE A 138 5.36 4.92 11.18
N CYS A 139 4.80 6.12 11.14
CA CYS A 139 5.23 7.21 11.99
C CYS A 139 4.37 7.29 13.24
N GLN A 140 5.03 7.13 14.40
CA GLN A 140 4.47 7.51 15.68
C GLN A 140 4.68 9.03 15.85
N CYS A 141 3.68 9.81 15.45
CA CYS A 141 3.73 11.27 15.59
C CYS A 141 3.74 11.66 17.08
N LYS A 142 4.58 12.65 17.41
CA LYS A 142 4.66 13.22 18.76
C LYS A 142 3.39 14.02 19.08
N GLU A 143 3.20 14.34 20.35
CA GLU A 143 2.10 15.21 20.78
C GLU A 143 2.08 16.53 19.99
N GLY A 144 0.90 16.92 19.52
CA GLY A 144 0.72 18.07 18.65
C GLY A 144 1.06 17.83 17.18
N TRP A 145 1.44 16.63 16.77
CA TRP A 145 1.64 16.23 15.37
C TRP A 145 0.64 15.12 15.00
N LYS A 146 0.25 15.06 13.72
CA LYS A 146 -0.69 14.08 13.19
C LYS A 146 -0.20 13.51 11.86
N ASN A 147 -0.66 12.31 11.53
CA ASN A 147 -0.36 11.72 10.23
C ASN A 147 -1.12 12.47 9.13
N THR A 148 -0.45 12.74 8.02
CA THR A 148 -0.99 13.48 6.87
C THR A 148 -2.09 12.71 6.15
N ASP A 149 -1.94 11.40 6.07
CA ASP A 149 -2.82 10.48 5.34
C ASP A 149 -2.94 9.11 6.01
N ALA A 150 -3.81 8.27 5.45
CA ALA A 150 -3.95 6.85 5.83
C ALA A 150 -2.65 6.04 5.68
N SER A 151 -1.69 6.51 4.88
CA SER A 151 -0.38 5.88 4.70
C SER A 151 0.48 5.91 5.95
N ARG A 152 0.24 6.83 6.90
CA ARG A 152 0.99 6.98 8.16
C ARG A 152 2.52 7.10 7.98
N THR A 153 2.96 7.62 6.84
CA THR A 153 4.39 7.70 6.47
C THR A 153 5.01 9.08 6.74
N GLU A 154 4.20 10.07 7.12
CA GLU A 154 4.61 11.45 7.34
C GLU A 154 3.77 12.09 8.45
N CYS A 155 4.41 12.91 9.28
CA CYS A 155 3.75 13.67 10.34
C CYS A 155 3.73 15.14 9.95
N GLU A 156 2.57 15.75 10.05
CA GLU A 156 2.38 17.20 9.96
C GLU A 156 2.01 17.76 11.34
N PRO A 157 2.37 19.02 11.62
CA PRO A 157 1.94 19.67 12.85
C PRO A 157 0.40 19.79 12.87
N ASP A 158 -0.19 19.59 14.03
CA ASP A 158 -1.62 19.73 14.25
C ASP A 158 -1.97 21.13 14.78
N CYS A 159 -2.68 21.88 13.94
CA CYS A 159 -3.23 23.20 14.29
C CYS A 159 -4.76 23.15 14.52
N SER A 160 -5.35 21.96 14.66
CA SER A 160 -6.79 21.79 14.91
C SER A 160 -7.25 22.47 16.21
N GLN A 161 -6.35 22.56 17.20
CA GLN A 161 -6.56 23.23 18.48
C GLN A 161 -6.79 24.75 18.35
N GLN A 162 -6.38 25.37 17.24
CA GLN A 162 -6.48 26.81 17.01
C GLN A 162 -7.24 27.12 15.70
N ASN A 163 -8.41 26.51 15.51
CA ASN A 163 -9.30 26.75 14.35
C ASN A 163 -8.68 26.49 12.96
N ASN A 164 -7.56 25.75 12.89
CA ASN A 164 -6.69 25.63 11.72
C ASN A 164 -6.10 26.97 11.26
N CYS A 165 -4.98 26.90 10.55
CA CYS A 165 -4.41 28.06 9.88
C CYS A 165 -5.28 28.37 8.68
N GLY A 166 -5.85 29.57 8.59
CA GLY A 166 -6.78 29.97 7.53
C GLY A 166 -6.26 29.71 6.11
N VAL A 167 -7.06 30.02 5.09
CA VAL A 167 -6.78 29.63 3.68
C VAL A 167 -5.40 30.08 3.19
N ASN A 168 -4.90 31.20 3.71
CA ASN A 168 -3.62 31.81 3.35
C ASN A 168 -2.48 31.48 4.33
N GLY A 169 -2.73 30.60 5.30
CA GLY A 169 -1.75 30.11 6.26
C GLY A 169 -1.42 28.62 6.06
N TYR A 170 -0.41 28.16 6.76
CA TYR A 170 -0.08 26.75 6.93
C TYR A 170 0.41 26.50 8.36
N CYS A 171 0.26 25.27 8.83
CA CYS A 171 0.71 24.89 10.16
C CYS A 171 2.23 24.69 10.12
N TYR A 172 2.97 25.56 10.81
CA TYR A 172 4.45 25.49 10.86
C TYR A 172 4.93 24.66 12.05
N LEU A 173 4.26 24.80 13.20
CA LEU A 173 4.45 23.99 14.40
C LEU A 173 3.08 23.67 15.02
N PRO A 174 3.01 22.69 15.93
CA PRO A 174 1.77 22.38 16.65
C PRO A 174 1.17 23.65 17.27
N GLY A 175 -0.08 23.96 16.92
CA GLY A 175 -0.74 25.19 17.38
C GLY A 175 -0.03 26.49 16.98
N MET A 176 0.76 26.52 15.91
CA MET A 176 1.39 27.74 15.42
C MET A 176 1.29 27.84 13.89
N CYS A 177 0.56 28.84 13.45
CA CYS A 177 0.33 29.14 12.04
C CYS A 177 1.38 30.10 11.49
N SER A 178 1.77 29.87 10.24
CA SER A 178 2.62 30.77 9.46
C SER A 178 1.91 31.15 8.17
N CYS A 179 2.12 32.37 7.68
CA CYS A 179 1.48 32.85 6.46
C CYS A 179 2.25 32.41 5.23
N LYS A 180 1.52 32.14 4.15
CA LYS A 180 2.10 31.89 2.82
C LYS A 180 2.80 33.16 2.32
N GLU A 181 3.72 32.98 1.39
CA GLU A 181 4.45 34.09 0.76
C GLU A 181 3.46 35.11 0.16
N GLY A 182 3.71 36.41 0.40
CA GLY A 182 2.81 37.49 -0.01
C GLY A 182 1.67 37.78 0.97
N PHE A 183 1.60 37.07 2.11
CA PHE A 183 0.61 37.30 3.17
C PHE A 183 1.28 37.56 4.52
N LYS A 184 0.61 38.35 5.38
CA LYS A 184 1.04 38.66 6.75
C LYS A 184 -0.08 38.37 7.74
N TYR A 185 0.30 38.09 8.99
CA TYR A 185 -0.66 37.99 10.08
C TYR A 185 -1.21 39.37 10.42
N ASP A 186 -2.54 39.48 10.53
CA ASP A 186 -3.21 40.70 10.96
C ASP A 186 -3.99 40.42 12.25
N PRO A 187 -3.56 40.96 13.42
CA PRO A 187 -4.23 40.74 14.70
C PRO A 187 -5.61 41.40 14.79
N THR A 188 -6.00 42.21 13.80
CA THR A 188 -7.29 42.92 13.75
C THR A 188 -8.37 42.16 12.96
N ILE A 189 -7.97 41.19 12.15
CA ILE A 189 -8.85 40.25 11.45
C ILE A 189 -8.85 38.93 12.25
N ALA A 190 -9.93 38.13 12.14
CA ALA A 190 -10.19 36.95 12.98
C ALA A 190 -8.95 36.08 13.29
N GLU A 191 -8.97 35.39 14.45
CA GLU A 191 -7.88 34.52 14.90
C GLU A 191 -7.37 33.60 13.78
N ASN A 192 -6.09 33.72 13.44
CA ASN A 192 -5.33 32.89 12.49
C ASN A 192 -5.59 33.11 11.00
N ASP A 193 -6.09 34.28 10.61
CA ASP A 193 -6.19 34.65 9.20
C ASP A 193 -4.97 35.44 8.69
N CYS A 194 -4.57 35.16 7.46
CA CYS A 194 -3.42 35.76 6.80
C CYS A 194 -3.90 36.67 5.66
N VAL A 195 -3.57 37.95 5.74
CA VAL A 195 -4.01 38.99 4.79
C VAL A 195 -2.91 39.28 3.76
N PRO A 196 -3.26 39.66 2.52
CA PRO A 196 -2.28 40.08 1.54
C PRO A 196 -1.39 41.21 2.06
N ILE A 197 -0.11 41.17 1.71
CA ILE A 197 0.81 42.29 1.93
C ILE A 197 0.49 43.33 0.85
N ASP A 198 -0.12 44.46 1.25
CA ASP A 198 -0.37 45.57 0.33
C ASP A 198 0.95 46.14 -0.20
N THR A 199 1.22 45.92 -1.48
CA THR A 199 2.38 46.48 -2.20
C THR A 199 2.10 47.89 -2.76
N SER A 200 0.98 48.52 -2.39
CA SER A 200 0.53 49.81 -2.94
C SER A 200 0.79 51.03 -2.06
N THR A 201 1.34 50.90 -0.85
CA THR A 201 1.67 52.05 0.00
C THR A 201 2.97 51.86 0.77
N GLU A 202 4.11 51.95 0.08
CA GLU A 202 5.33 52.55 0.64
C GLU A 202 6.32 52.90 -0.49
N SER A 203 5.98 53.94 -1.24
CA SER A 203 6.97 54.72 -2.00
C SER A 203 6.68 56.21 -1.84
N THR A 204 6.94 56.74 -0.64
CA THR A 204 7.19 58.14 -0.20
C THR A 204 6.80 58.23 1.28
N SER A 205 7.54 58.77 2.24
CA SER A 205 8.78 59.52 2.38
C SER A 205 9.25 59.25 3.83
N THR A 206 10.53 59.19 4.16
CA THR A 206 11.27 60.37 4.63
C THR A 206 12.76 60.21 4.34
N THR A 207 13.23 61.01 3.39
CA THR A 207 14.52 61.69 3.53
C THR A 207 14.49 62.52 4.81
N GLU A 208 15.29 62.14 5.81
CA GLU A 208 15.93 63.12 6.69
C GLU A 208 17.43 62.88 6.64
N GLU A 209 18.08 63.88 6.05
CA GLU A 209 19.50 64.15 6.08
C GLU A 209 19.91 64.48 7.52
N SER A 210 20.84 63.73 8.08
CA SER A 210 21.69 64.24 9.16
C SER A 210 23.14 64.08 8.74
N THR A 211 23.63 65.14 8.11
CA THR A 211 25.03 65.50 7.99
C THR A 211 25.65 65.54 9.39
N SER A 212 26.76 64.83 9.60
CA SER A 212 27.77 65.23 10.60
C SER A 212 29.14 64.75 10.14
N THR A 213 29.86 65.63 9.47
CA THR A 213 31.29 65.51 9.24
C THR A 213 32.04 66.19 10.40
N GLU A 214 33.18 65.59 10.78
CA GLU A 214 34.34 66.17 11.48
C GLU A 214 34.30 66.45 13.00
N SER A 215 35.09 65.68 13.78
CA SER A 215 36.50 66.00 14.12
C SER A 215 36.89 65.61 15.57
N SER A 216 37.93 64.78 15.65
CA SER A 216 39.12 64.85 16.52
C SER A 216 39.04 65.06 18.05
N THR A 217 39.93 64.29 18.70
CA THR A 217 40.70 64.56 19.94
C THR A 217 39.98 64.49 21.30
N THR A 218 40.38 63.50 22.11
CA THR A 218 41.29 63.69 23.27
C THR A 218 42.00 62.37 23.57
#